data_AF-A0A523L6T7-F1
#
_entry.id   AF-A0A523L6T7-F1
#
_cell.length_a   1.000
_cell.length_b   1.000
_cell.length_c   1.000
_cell.angle_alpha   90.00
_cell.angle_beta   90.00
_cell.angle_gamma   90.00
#
_symmetry.space_group_name_H-M   'P 1'
#
loop_
_entity.id
_entity.type
_entity.pdbx_description
1 polymer ?
#
loop_
_entity_poly.entity_id
_entity_poly.type
_entity_poly.pdbx_seq_one_letter_code
_entity_poly.pdbx_strand_id
1 'polypeptide(L)' 'MNYYAVRTIYLFEMARAWRTLFQSIVSPVLSTSLYFVVFGAAIGSRIAEIEGVSYGAFIVPGLIMLSLLTQSIANA' A
#
# COMPACT_ATOMS: atom_id res chain seq x y z
N MET A 1 -31.82 7.83 28.89
CA MET A 1 -30.85 7.71 27.78
C MET A 1 -31.58 7.11 26.58
N ASN A 2 -31.52 7.71 25.39
CA ASN A 2 -32.16 7.13 24.20
C ASN A 2 -31.23 6.08 23.56
N TYR A 3 -31.30 4.84 24.06
CA TYR A 3 -30.44 3.73 23.64
C TYR A 3 -30.62 3.34 22.17
N TYR A 4 -31.82 3.53 21.62
CA TYR A 4 -32.10 3.26 20.21
C TYR A 4 -31.32 4.20 19.30
N ALA A 5 -31.34 5.51 19.59
CA ALA A 5 -30.60 6.51 18.82
C ALA A 5 -29.08 6.28 18.87
N VAL A 6 -28.55 5.93 20.05
CA VAL A 6 -27.12 5.61 20.22
C VAL A 6 -26.73 4.39 19.39
N ARG A 7 -27.58 3.34 19.36
CA ARG A 7 -27.32 2.12 18.58
C ARG A 7 -27.30 2.39 17.08
N THR A 8 -28.24 3.17 16.54
CA THR A 8 -28.26 3.50 15.10
C THR A 8 -27.05 4.33 14.70
N ILE A 9 -26.68 5.34 15.50
CA ILE A 9 -25.49 6.17 15.23
C ILE A 9 -24.22 5.32 15.29
N TYR A 10 -24.09 4.46 16.31
CA TYR A 10 -22.94 3.58 16.44
C TYR A 10 -22.76 2.64 15.24
N LEU A 11 -23.83 1.96 14.81
CA LEU A 11 -23.77 1.07 13.65
C LEU A 11 -23.43 1.83 12.36
N PHE A 12 -23.98 3.03 12.19
CA PHE A 12 -23.68 3.88 11.03
C PHE A 12 -22.22 4.34 11.01
N GLU A 13 -21.70 4.79 12.15
CA GLU A 13 -20.29 5.16 12.30
C GLU A 13 -19.35 3.99 12.04
N MET A 14 -19.65 2.81 12.60
CA MET A 14 -18.83 1.62 12.38
C MET A 14 -18.82 1.18 10.91
N ALA A 15 -19.97 1.21 10.23
CA ALA A 15 -20.05 0.89 8.81
C ALA A 15 -19.28 1.89 7.93
N ARG A 16 -19.26 3.18 8.31
CA ARG A 16 -18.45 4.20 7.62
C ARG A 16 -16.97 4.00 7.88
N ALA A 17 -16.57 3.83 9.14
CA ALA A 17 -15.18 3.63 9.53
C ALA A 17 -14.56 2.42 8.81
N TRP A 18 -15.29 1.30 8.75
CA TRP A 18 -14.83 0.10 8.06
C TRP A 18 -14.56 0.35 6.56
N ARG A 19 -15.46 1.07 5.89
CA ARG A 19 -15.32 1.40 4.46
C ARG A 19 -14.11 2.30 4.20
N THR A 20 -13.92 3.32 5.04
CA THR A 20 -12.77 4.23 4.93
C THR A 20 -11.45 3.51 5.16
N LEU A 21 -11.38 2.63 6.15
CA LEU A 21 -10.18 1.80 6.42
C LEU A 21 -9.86 0.87 5.25
N PHE A 22 -10.88 0.23 4.68
CA PHE A 22 -10.67 -0.64 3.54
C PHE A 22 -10.14 0.15 2.33
N GLN A 23 -10.71 1.32 2.04
CA GLN A 23 -10.26 2.17 0.95
C GLN A 23 -8.83 2.70 1.16
N SER A 24 -8.45 3.08 2.38
CA SER A 24 -7.13 3.65 2.67
C SER A 24 -6.01 2.60 2.67
N ILE A 25 -6.31 1.33 2.93
CA ILE A 25 -5.30 0.25 2.93
C ILE A 25 -5.22 -0.43 1.56
N VAL A 26 -6.35 -0.68 0.90
CA VAL A 26 -6.38 -1.44 -0.36
C VAL A 26 -5.60 -0.72 -1.46
N SER A 27 -5.73 0.60 -1.58
CA SER A 27 -5.04 1.40 -2.61
C SER A 27 -3.50 1.32 -2.53
N PRO A 28 -2.85 1.59 -1.38
CA PRO A 28 -1.40 1.47 -1.27
C PRO A 28 -0.93 0.02 -1.45
N VAL A 29 -1.61 -0.97 -0.86
CA VAL A 29 -1.21 -2.39 -0.99
C VAL A 29 -1.22 -2.84 -2.45
N LEU A 30 -2.29 -2.54 -3.21
CA LEU A 30 -2.37 -2.90 -4.63
C LEU A 30 -1.24 -2.26 -5.43
N SER A 31 -0.98 -0.98 -5.22
CA SER A 31 0.09 -0.27 -5.92
C SER A 31 1.45 -0.90 -5.63
N THR A 32 1.77 -1.16 -4.37
CA THR A 32 3.03 -1.79 -3.96
C THR A 32 3.16 -3.20 -4.56
N SER A 33 2.12 -4.01 -4.52
CA SER A 33 2.12 -5.35 -5.13
C SER A 33 2.34 -5.31 -6.64
N LEU A 34 1.66 -4.40 -7.35
CA LEU A 34 1.84 -4.23 -8.79
C LEU A 34 3.26 -3.78 -9.14
N TYR A 35 3.84 -2.86 -8.36
CA TYR A 35 5.24 -2.46 -8.52
C TYR A 35 6.19 -3.66 -8.36
N PHE A 36 6.00 -4.48 -7.33
CA PHE A 36 6.81 -5.68 -7.15
C PHE A 36 6.65 -6.70 -8.29
N VAL A 37 5.44 -6.90 -8.81
CA VAL A 37 5.21 -7.84 -9.92
C VAL A 37 5.84 -7.34 -11.22
N VAL A 38 5.60 -6.08 -11.58
CA VAL A 38 6.11 -5.51 -12.84
C VAL A 38 7.62 -5.37 -12.79
N PHE A 39 8.17 -4.76 -11.74
CA PHE A 39 9.60 -4.52 -11.67
C PHE A 39 10.34 -5.76 -11.22
N GLY A 40 9.91 -6.44 -10.15
CA GLY A 40 10.59 -7.61 -9.62
C GLY A 40 10.49 -8.84 -10.54
N ALA A 41 9.30 -9.24 -10.98
CA ALA A 41 9.12 -10.47 -11.75
C ALA A 41 9.25 -10.25 -13.27
N ALA A 42 8.60 -9.22 -13.83
CA ALA A 42 8.58 -9.04 -15.29
C ALA A 42 9.91 -8.47 -15.84
N ILE A 43 10.50 -7.46 -15.18
CA ILE A 43 11.80 -6.89 -15.60
C ILE A 43 12.98 -7.72 -15.08
N GLY A 44 12.92 -8.26 -13.86
CA GLY A 44 13.98 -9.11 -13.30
C GLY A 44 14.28 -10.36 -14.14
N SER A 45 13.31 -10.86 -14.92
CA SER A 45 13.55 -11.96 -15.87
C SER A 45 14.42 -11.57 -17.08
N ARG A 46 14.53 -10.27 -17.39
CA ARG A 46 15.33 -9.74 -18.50
C ARG A 46 16.68 -9.15 -18.04
N ILE A 47 16.81 -8.79 -16.77
CA ILE A 47 18.03 -8.27 -16.14
C ILE A 47 18.32 -9.16 -14.94
N ALA A 48 19.14 -10.20 -15.13
CA ALA A 48 19.44 -11.17 -14.07
C ALA A 48 20.31 -10.57 -12.96
N GLU A 49 21.33 -9.77 -13.33
CA GLU A 49 22.26 -9.14 -12.39
C GLU A 49 22.58 -7.71 -12.81
N ILE A 50 22.73 -6.84 -11.81
CA ILE A 50 23.31 -5.50 -11.94
C ILE A 50 24.59 -5.52 -11.11
N GLU A 51 25.75 -5.34 -11.76
CA GLU A 51 27.06 -5.25 -11.08
C GLU A 51 27.36 -6.43 -10.13
N GLY A 52 26.88 -7.65 -10.47
CA GLY A 52 27.06 -8.86 -9.65
C GLY A 52 26.07 -9.01 -8.49
N VAL A 53 25.08 -8.13 -8.38
CA VAL A 53 23.99 -8.20 -7.40
C VAL A 53 22.68 -8.54 -8.11
N SER A 54 21.90 -9.46 -7.53
CA SER A 54 20.58 -9.81 -8.09
C SER A 54 19.69 -8.57 -8.19
N TYR A 55 19.01 -8.40 -9.33
CA TYR A 55 18.12 -7.27 -9.57
C TYR A 55 17.05 -7.11 -8.48
N GLY A 56 16.53 -8.24 -7.98
CA GLY A 56 15.58 -8.28 -6.87
C GLY A 56 16.10 -7.64 -5.59
N ALA A 57 17.35 -7.91 -5.21
CA ALA A 57 17.98 -7.33 -4.02
C ALA A 57 18.22 -5.81 -4.15
N PHE A 58 18.43 -5.31 -5.38
CA PHE A 58 18.60 -3.89 -5.64
C PHE A 58 17.27 -3.12 -5.67
N ILE A 59 16.22 -3.70 -6.26
CA ILE A 59 14.97 -2.95 -6.49
C ILE A 59 14.05 -2.91 -5.28
N VAL A 60 14.07 -3.92 -4.42
CA VAL A 60 13.21 -3.97 -3.21
C VAL A 60 13.46 -2.74 -2.31
N PRO A 61 14.69 -2.38 -1.93
CA PRO A 61 14.96 -1.18 -1.15
C PRO A 61 14.62 0.12 -1.91
N GLY A 62 14.85 0.17 -3.23
CA GLY A 62 14.54 1.35 -4.06
C GLY A 62 13.05 1.67 -4.10
N LEU A 63 12.20 0.65 -4.25
CA LEU A 63 10.74 0.82 -4.22
C LEU A 63 10.23 1.25 -2.84
N ILE A 64 10.83 0.72 -1.76
CA ILE A 64 10.53 1.15 -0.39
C ILE A 64 10.89 2.64 -0.20
N MET A 65 12.06 3.08 -0.67
CA MET A 65 12.48 4.49 -0.60
C MET A 65 11.54 5.41 -1.40
N LEU A 66 11.13 5.01 -2.61
CA LEU A 66 10.15 5.77 -3.39
C LEU A 66 8.81 5.90 -2.66
N SER A 67 8.35 4.82 -2.04
CA SER A 67 7.10 4.82 -1.25
C SER A 67 7.21 5.71 -0.02
N LEU A 68 8.36 5.71 0.68
CA LEU A 68 8.58 6.57 1.84
C LEU A 68 8.59 8.05 1.42
N LEU A 69 9.33 8.40 0.37
CA LEU A 69 9.39 9.79 -0.11
C LEU A 69 8.03 10.33 -0.56
N THR A 70 7.28 9.53 -1.32
CA THR A 70 5.94 9.93 -1.77
C THR A 70 4.97 10.10 -0.60
N GLN A 71 5.01 9.21 0.40
CA GLN A 71 4.21 9.38 1.61
C GLN A 71 4.65 10.57 2.47
N SER A 72 5.96 10.83 2.59
CA SER A 72 6.48 11.99 3.31
C SER A 72 6.08 13.32 2.68
N ILE A 73 5.97 13.39 1.35
CA ILE A 73 5.50 14.59 0.64
C ILE A 73 3.97 14.72 0.74
N ALA A 74 3.23 13.62 0.62
CA ALA A 74 1.77 13.65 0.62
C ALA A 74 1.14 13.83 2.01
N ASN A 75 1.85 13.46 3.09
CA ASN A 75 1.39 13.56 4.48
C ASN A 75 2.10 14.67 5.29
N ALA A 76 2.92 15.52 4.64
CA ALA A 76 3.45 16.77 5.22
C ALA A 76 2.47 17.92 4.96
#